data_AF-A0A948FPT2-F1
#
_entry.id   AF-A0A948FPT2-F1
#
_cell.length_a   1.000
_cell.length_b   1.000
_cell.length_c   1.000
_cell.angle_alpha   90.00
_cell.angle_beta   90.00
_cell.angle_gamma   90.00
#
_symmetry.space_group_name_H-M   'P 1'
#
loop_
_entity.id
_entity.type
_entity.pdbx_description
1 polymer ?
#
loop_
_entity_poly.entity_id
_entity_poly.type
_entity_poly.pdbx_seq_one_letter_code
_entity_poly.pdbx_strand_id
1 'polypeptide(L)'
;MKSNQPQKNTNNISPAVLILVKLRFLFQKGNNFVKSCVGIEDLDTKVVLSTLAIELLVKASIGTEICMQNTDKTEIYIKKEIDKKFRSIGHDFKKLFNNALGLKKELNIESINKENGMGIIDDYRIKLYNNGFPLIFKTLEASRYGSFSFNEDVMILANRTKEDEFLQTLSGIVSKEIRLAFIKLKPLQNEN
;
A
#
# COMPACT_ATOMS: atom_id res chain seq x y z
N MET A 1 -36.71 -45.98 -8.95
CA MET A 1 -36.61 -44.54 -9.28
C MET A 1 -35.52 -43.93 -8.41
N LYS A 2 -34.34 -43.66 -8.98
CA LYS A 2 -33.26 -42.98 -8.24
C LYS A 2 -33.57 -41.49 -8.22
N SER A 3 -33.73 -40.92 -7.04
CA SER A 3 -33.88 -39.47 -6.85
C SER A 3 -32.56 -38.80 -7.22
N ASN A 4 -32.54 -38.05 -8.31
CA ASN A 4 -31.48 -37.09 -8.59
C ASN A 4 -31.62 -35.95 -7.59
N GLN A 5 -30.90 -36.02 -6.46
CA GLN A 5 -30.64 -34.83 -5.68
C GLN A 5 -29.70 -33.94 -6.50
N PRO A 6 -30.02 -32.64 -6.69
CA PRO A 6 -29.12 -31.74 -7.37
C PRO A 6 -27.86 -31.59 -6.52
N GLN A 7 -26.71 -31.95 -7.09
CA GLN A 7 -25.41 -31.61 -6.53
C GLN A 7 -25.36 -30.08 -6.35
N LYS A 8 -25.44 -29.62 -5.10
CA LYS A 8 -25.12 -28.24 -4.72
C LYS A 8 -23.61 -28.04 -4.88
N ASN A 9 -23.18 -27.85 -6.12
CA ASN A 9 -21.83 -27.41 -6.40
C ASN A 9 -21.86 -25.90 -6.58
N THR A 10 -21.94 -25.17 -5.46
CA THR A 10 -21.69 -23.73 -5.46
C THR A 10 -20.39 -23.51 -4.71
N ASN A 11 -19.29 -23.44 -5.46
CA ASN A 11 -18.10 -22.70 -5.06
C ASN A 11 -18.50 -21.24 -4.86
N ASN A 12 -19.21 -20.93 -3.76
CA ASN A 12 -19.60 -19.58 -3.40
C ASN A 12 -18.37 -18.87 -2.87
N ILE A 13 -17.58 -18.33 -3.80
CA ILE A 13 -16.48 -17.42 -3.49
C ILE A 13 -17.11 -16.19 -2.81
N SER A 14 -16.67 -15.86 -1.60
CA SER A 14 -17.21 -14.73 -0.88
C SER A 14 -16.94 -13.41 -1.63
N PRO A 15 -17.84 -12.42 -1.56
CA PRO A 15 -17.60 -11.11 -2.17
C PRO A 15 -16.28 -10.46 -1.74
N ALA A 16 -15.89 -10.66 -0.48
CA ALA A 16 -14.61 -10.19 0.05
C ALA A 16 -13.40 -10.81 -0.68
N VAL A 17 -13.47 -12.10 -1.05
CA VAL A 17 -12.41 -12.75 -1.84
C VAL A 17 -12.33 -12.17 -3.25
N LEU A 18 -13.46 -11.87 -3.89
CA LEU A 18 -13.47 -11.25 -5.23
C LEU A 18 -12.82 -9.87 -5.22
N ILE A 19 -13.09 -9.04 -4.21
CA ILE A 19 -12.43 -7.74 -4.05
C ILE A 19 -10.96 -7.91 -3.68
N LEU A 20 -10.61 -8.90 -2.85
CA LEU A 20 -9.22 -9.16 -2.48
C LEU A 20 -8.34 -9.52 -3.70
N VAL A 21 -8.90 -10.17 -4.72
CA VAL A 21 -8.21 -10.36 -6.02
C VAL A 21 -7.87 -9.02 -6.67
N LYS A 22 -8.79 -8.06 -6.69
CA LYS A 22 -8.56 -6.70 -7.22
C LYS A 22 -7.47 -5.96 -6.42
N LEU A 23 -7.48 -6.12 -5.10
CA LEU A 23 -6.45 -5.54 -4.22
C LEU A 23 -5.08 -6.20 -4.40
N ARG A 24 -5.03 -7.49 -4.71
CA ARG A 24 -3.78 -8.17 -5.10
C ARG A 24 -3.19 -7.56 -6.37
N PHE A 25 -4.01 -7.20 -7.36
CA PHE A 25 -3.54 -6.48 -8.55
C PHE A 25 -3.01 -5.09 -8.21
N LEU A 26 -3.67 -4.38 -7.28
CA LEU A 26 -3.20 -3.08 -6.79
C LEU A 26 -1.81 -3.22 -6.12
N PHE A 27 -1.66 -4.21 -5.23
CA PHE A 27 -0.39 -4.57 -4.63
C PHE A 27 0.68 -4.90 -5.69
N GLN A 28 0.35 -5.71 -6.70
CA GLN A 28 1.29 -6.08 -7.76
C GLN A 28 1.82 -4.84 -8.50
N LYS A 29 0.95 -3.86 -8.79
CA LYS A 29 1.39 -2.58 -9.39
C LYS A 29 2.36 -1.83 -8.47
N GLY A 30 2.02 -1.68 -7.19
CA GLY A 30 2.91 -1.06 -6.20
C GLY A 30 4.26 -1.78 -6.07
N ASN A 31 4.24 -3.11 -6.01
CA ASN A 31 5.46 -3.92 -5.93
C ASN A 31 6.31 -3.84 -7.21
N ASN A 32 5.68 -3.70 -8.38
CA ASN A 32 6.43 -3.48 -9.62
C ASN A 32 7.15 -2.13 -9.58
N PHE A 33 6.54 -1.07 -9.03
CA PHE A 33 7.23 0.19 -8.82
C PHE A 33 8.40 0.06 -7.85
N VAL A 34 8.26 -0.69 -6.74
CA VAL A 34 9.40 -1.00 -5.85
C VAL A 34 10.54 -1.67 -6.62
N LYS A 35 10.24 -2.71 -7.41
CA LYS A 35 11.26 -3.41 -8.20
C LYS A 35 11.94 -2.51 -9.22
N SER A 36 11.17 -1.63 -9.87
CA SER A 36 11.71 -0.64 -10.81
C SER A 36 12.58 0.41 -10.12
N CYS A 37 12.25 0.84 -8.89
CA CYS A 37 13.09 1.79 -8.13
C CYS A 37 14.49 1.24 -7.84
N VAL A 38 14.62 -0.07 -7.62
CA VAL A 38 15.84 -0.74 -7.15
C VAL A 38 16.91 -0.89 -8.26
N GLY A 39 16.65 -0.44 -9.49
CA GLY A 39 17.62 -0.56 -10.60
C GLY A 39 17.71 0.65 -11.52
N ILE A 40 17.14 1.79 -11.13
CA ILE A 40 17.15 3.02 -11.94
C ILE A 40 18.13 4.03 -11.34
N GLU A 41 19.05 4.53 -12.16
CA GLU A 41 19.99 5.60 -11.80
C GLU A 41 19.33 6.99 -11.87
N ASP A 42 18.28 7.14 -12.70
CA ASP A 42 17.50 8.36 -12.80
C ASP A 42 16.71 8.65 -11.52
N LEU A 43 17.14 9.70 -10.83
CA LEU A 43 16.69 10.06 -9.50
C LEU A 43 15.25 10.56 -9.49
N ASP A 44 14.87 11.31 -10.52
CA ASP A 44 13.53 11.86 -10.66
C ASP A 44 12.50 10.75 -10.88
N THR A 45 12.80 9.80 -11.77
CA THR A 45 11.98 8.60 -11.96
C THR A 45 11.90 7.79 -10.67
N LYS A 46 12.99 7.60 -9.95
CA LYS A 46 12.99 6.86 -8.68
C LYS A 46 12.10 7.51 -7.62
N VAL A 47 12.13 8.84 -7.52
CA VAL A 47 11.26 9.61 -6.62
C VAL A 47 9.78 9.43 -6.96
N VAL A 48 9.42 9.50 -8.25
CA VAL A 48 8.04 9.29 -8.70
C VAL A 48 7.57 7.87 -8.38
N LEU A 49 8.38 6.88 -8.75
CA LEU A 49 8.04 5.47 -8.59
C LEU A 49 7.93 5.07 -7.11
N SER A 50 8.84 5.55 -6.26
CA SER A 50 8.80 5.26 -4.81
C SER A 50 7.55 5.87 -4.15
N THR A 51 7.18 7.08 -4.55
CA THR A 51 5.97 7.76 -4.05
C THR A 51 4.71 6.99 -4.43
N LEU A 52 4.61 6.57 -5.70
CA LEU A 52 3.51 5.74 -6.20
C LEU A 52 3.49 4.36 -5.53
N ALA A 53 4.66 3.76 -5.31
CA ALA A 53 4.77 2.46 -4.65
C ALA A 53 4.16 2.50 -3.25
N ILE A 54 4.54 3.48 -2.43
CA ILE A 54 4.02 3.65 -1.07
C ILE A 54 2.50 3.80 -1.10
N GLU A 55 1.98 4.69 -1.96
CA GLU A 55 0.54 4.92 -2.06
C GLU A 55 -0.23 3.63 -2.37
N LEU A 56 0.18 2.90 -3.41
CA LEU A 56 -0.53 1.70 -3.85
C LEU A 56 -0.44 0.56 -2.83
N LEU A 57 0.73 0.37 -2.21
CA LEU A 57 0.94 -0.67 -1.22
C LEU A 57 0.13 -0.42 0.06
N VAL A 58 0.14 0.79 0.60
CA VAL A 58 -0.64 1.12 1.79
C VAL A 58 -2.14 1.08 1.51
N LYS A 59 -2.59 1.54 0.32
CA LYS A 59 -4.00 1.39 -0.09
C LYS A 59 -4.40 -0.07 -0.22
N ALA A 60 -3.55 -0.93 -0.77
CA ALA A 60 -3.84 -2.36 -0.85
C ALA A 60 -4.03 -2.97 0.55
N SER A 61 -3.16 -2.64 1.50
CA SER A 61 -3.28 -3.05 2.92
C SER A 61 -4.61 -2.61 3.54
N ILE A 62 -4.95 -1.31 3.45
CA ILE A 62 -6.21 -0.76 3.97
C ILE A 62 -7.43 -1.46 3.34
N GLY A 63 -7.41 -1.64 2.01
CA GLY A 63 -8.48 -2.33 1.32
C GLY A 63 -8.63 -3.78 1.79
N THR A 64 -7.50 -4.46 2.06
CA THR A 64 -7.49 -5.83 2.57
C THR A 64 -8.10 -5.90 3.95
N GLU A 65 -7.78 -4.96 4.85
CA GLU A 65 -8.40 -4.86 6.17
C GLU A 65 -9.92 -4.66 6.07
N ILE A 66 -10.39 -3.78 5.17
CA ILE A 66 -11.82 -3.58 4.92
C ILE A 66 -12.50 -4.88 4.46
N CYS A 67 -11.88 -5.63 3.54
CA CYS A 67 -12.41 -6.94 3.13
C CYS A 67 -12.52 -7.91 4.31
N MET A 68 -11.50 -7.95 5.17
CA MET A 68 -11.46 -8.82 6.35
C MET A 68 -12.51 -8.45 7.40
N GLN A 69 -12.90 -7.17 7.51
CA GLN A 69 -13.90 -6.68 8.46
C GLN A 69 -15.34 -6.83 7.94
N ASN A 70 -15.53 -7.10 6.64
CA ASN A 70 -16.84 -7.06 5.97
C ASN A 70 -17.13 -8.36 5.20
N THR A 71 -16.77 -9.51 5.76
CA THR A 71 -16.85 -10.83 5.09
C THR A 71 -18.28 -11.27 4.77
N ASP A 72 -19.25 -10.76 5.52
CA ASP A 72 -20.69 -11.02 5.38
C ASP A 72 -21.40 -10.03 4.42
N LYS A 73 -20.68 -9.00 3.94
CA LYS A 73 -21.26 -7.93 3.11
C LYS A 73 -21.17 -8.24 1.62
N THR A 74 -22.01 -7.56 0.85
CA THR A 74 -22.04 -7.66 -0.61
C THR A 74 -20.82 -6.98 -1.24
N GLU A 75 -20.47 -7.37 -2.47
CA GLU A 75 -19.34 -6.78 -3.21
C GLU A 75 -19.50 -5.26 -3.35
N ILE A 76 -20.73 -4.80 -3.63
CA ILE A 76 -21.05 -3.39 -3.81
C ILE A 76 -20.78 -2.60 -2.53
N TYR A 77 -21.14 -3.14 -1.37
CA TYR A 77 -20.90 -2.48 -0.08
C TYR A 77 -19.40 -2.34 0.19
N ILE A 78 -18.64 -3.44 0.08
CA ILE A 78 -17.19 -3.45 0.32
C ILE A 78 -16.49 -2.46 -0.61
N LYS A 79 -16.86 -2.46 -1.91
CA LYS A 79 -16.30 -1.53 -2.89
C LYS A 79 -16.57 -0.06 -2.51
N LYS A 80 -17.80 0.26 -2.10
CA LYS A 80 -18.16 1.63 -1.68
C LYS A 80 -17.36 2.08 -0.46
N GLU A 81 -17.15 1.20 0.52
CA GLU A 81 -16.35 1.53 1.70
C GLU A 81 -14.87 1.76 1.34
N ILE A 82 -14.29 0.89 0.49
CA ILE A 82 -12.93 1.09 -0.04
C ILE A 82 -12.81 2.41 -0.80
N ASP A 83 -13.73 2.66 -1.75
CA ASP A 83 -13.71 3.88 -2.58
C ASP A 83 -13.84 5.14 -1.71
N LYS A 84 -14.76 5.14 -0.75
CA LYS A 84 -14.94 6.22 0.22
C LYS A 84 -13.68 6.44 1.04
N LYS A 85 -13.08 5.36 1.56
CA LYS A 85 -11.86 5.42 2.37
C LYS A 85 -10.69 5.98 1.55
N PHE A 86 -10.45 5.46 0.36
CA PHE A 86 -9.36 5.91 -0.51
C PHE A 86 -9.52 7.37 -0.92
N ARG A 87 -10.73 7.82 -1.25
CA ARG A 87 -11.00 9.25 -1.55
C ARG A 87 -10.75 10.16 -0.35
N SER A 88 -11.19 9.75 0.84
CA SER A 88 -11.02 10.56 2.05
C SER A 88 -9.54 10.73 2.46
N ILE A 89 -8.72 9.70 2.19
CA ILE A 89 -7.29 9.70 2.47
C ILE A 89 -6.52 10.47 1.39
N GLY A 90 -6.92 10.33 0.12
CA GLY A 90 -6.23 10.94 -1.02
C GLY A 90 -4.85 10.33 -1.26
N HIS A 91 -3.85 11.19 -1.41
CA HIS A 91 -2.44 10.84 -1.65
C HIS A 91 -1.54 11.19 -0.45
N ASP A 92 -2.14 11.49 0.71
CA ASP A 92 -1.41 11.97 1.89
C ASP A 92 -0.81 10.80 2.68
N PHE A 93 0.52 10.76 2.80
CA PHE A 93 1.22 9.66 3.50
C PHE A 93 0.87 9.59 4.98
N LYS A 94 0.74 10.74 5.64
CA LYS A 94 0.36 10.80 7.06
C LYS A 94 -1.03 10.19 7.26
N LYS A 95 -2.00 10.54 6.40
CA LYS A 95 -3.35 9.96 6.42
C LYS A 95 -3.31 8.48 6.07
N LEU A 96 -2.55 8.05 5.07
CA LEU A 96 -2.40 6.64 4.68
C LEU A 96 -1.95 5.79 5.87
N PHE A 97 -0.83 6.11 6.49
CA PHE A 97 -0.29 5.32 7.60
C PHE A 97 -1.08 5.47 8.91
N ASN A 98 -1.78 6.59 9.13
CA ASN A 98 -2.71 6.70 10.26
C ASN A 98 -3.97 5.84 10.08
N ASN A 99 -4.32 5.46 8.85
CA ASN A 99 -5.41 4.52 8.57
C ASN A 99 -4.94 3.07 8.43
N ALA A 100 -3.62 2.82 8.44
CA ALA A 100 -3.00 1.51 8.40
C ALA A 100 -2.11 1.31 9.63
N LEU A 101 -2.70 1.39 10.84
CA LEU A 101 -1.93 1.44 12.09
C LEU A 101 -1.09 0.18 12.34
N GLY A 102 -1.60 -1.00 11.96
CA GLY A 102 -0.84 -2.25 12.02
C GLY A 102 0.42 -2.18 11.17
N LEU A 103 0.28 -1.79 9.91
CA LEU A 103 1.39 -1.59 8.99
C LEU A 103 2.39 -0.53 9.48
N LYS A 104 1.89 0.60 10.01
CA LYS A 104 2.72 1.66 10.60
C LYS A 104 3.58 1.14 11.75
N LYS A 105 3.01 0.28 12.60
CA LYS A 105 3.72 -0.37 13.71
C LYS A 105 4.75 -1.38 13.21
N GLU A 106 4.39 -2.24 12.26
CA GLU A 106 5.32 -3.24 11.70
C GLU A 106 6.52 -2.59 10.99
N LEU A 107 6.33 -1.41 10.39
CA LEU A 107 7.39 -0.61 9.78
C LEU A 107 8.19 0.24 10.78
N ASN A 108 7.86 0.19 12.08
CA ASN A 108 8.48 1.01 13.13
C ASN A 108 8.45 2.51 12.82
N ILE A 109 7.38 3.02 12.23
CA ILE A 109 7.25 4.45 11.92
C ILE A 109 6.88 5.23 13.19
N GLU A 110 7.77 6.11 13.62
CA GLU A 110 7.54 7.06 14.73
C GLU A 110 6.64 8.21 14.27
N SER A 111 7.04 8.91 13.21
CA SER A 111 6.32 10.09 12.72
C SER A 111 6.41 10.26 11.21
N ILE A 112 5.39 10.89 10.63
CA ILE A 112 5.37 11.33 9.24
C ILE A 112 4.98 12.79 9.22
N ASN A 113 5.88 13.63 8.72
CA ASN A 113 5.66 15.07 8.58
C ASN A 113 5.76 15.47 7.12
N LYS A 114 4.80 16.27 6.67
CA LYS A 114 4.90 16.98 5.39
C LYS A 114 5.65 18.28 5.65
N GLU A 115 6.73 18.53 4.92
CA GLU A 115 7.50 19.77 5.00
C GLU A 115 7.36 20.56 3.70
N ASN A 116 7.28 21.89 3.84
CA ASN A 116 7.27 22.84 2.75
C ASN A 116 7.97 24.12 3.20
N GLY A 117 9.05 24.52 2.53
CA GLY A 117 9.91 25.63 2.91
C GLY A 117 10.91 26.03 1.83
N MET A 118 11.74 27.03 2.12
CA MET A 118 12.75 27.53 1.17
C MET A 118 13.79 26.44 0.88
N GLY A 119 13.82 25.94 -0.36
CA GLY A 119 14.70 24.86 -0.81
C GLY A 119 14.15 23.44 -0.63
N ILE A 120 13.14 23.23 0.23
CA ILE A 120 12.52 21.91 0.48
C ILE A 120 11.04 22.02 0.12
N ILE A 121 10.68 21.57 -1.07
CA ILE A 121 9.32 21.68 -1.58
C ILE A 121 8.66 20.31 -1.54
N ASP A 122 7.58 20.23 -0.76
CA ASP A 122 6.61 19.14 -0.79
C ASP A 122 7.22 17.76 -0.47
N ASP A 123 7.91 17.67 0.67
CA ASP A 123 8.54 16.44 1.16
C ASP A 123 7.70 15.76 2.24
N TYR A 124 7.71 14.44 2.23
CA TYR A 124 7.40 13.59 3.38
C TYR A 124 8.69 13.14 4.05
N ARG A 125 8.84 13.51 5.32
CA ARG A 125 9.87 12.98 6.20
C ARG A 125 9.28 11.91 7.10
N ILE A 126 9.74 10.67 6.90
CA ILE A 126 9.32 9.51 7.69
C ILE A 126 10.44 9.17 8.67
N LYS A 127 10.18 9.38 9.96
CA LYS A 127 11.09 9.00 11.03
C LYS A 127 10.75 7.60 11.50
N LEU A 128 11.75 6.71 11.51
CA LEU A 128 11.63 5.36 12.05
C LEU A 128 12.24 5.33 13.46
N TYR A 129 11.68 4.49 14.34
CA TYR A 129 12.32 4.23 15.63
C TYR A 129 13.74 3.69 15.42
N ASN A 130 14.69 4.16 16.23
CA ASN A 130 16.11 3.77 16.19
C ASN A 130 16.83 4.07 14.85
N ASN A 131 16.30 4.97 14.02
CA ASN A 131 16.99 5.46 12.82
C ASN A 131 17.45 6.91 13.04
N GLY A 132 18.74 7.16 12.83
CA GLY A 132 19.35 8.49 13.06
C GLY A 132 18.91 9.57 12.06
N PHE A 133 18.42 9.18 10.88
CA PHE A 133 18.00 10.09 9.82
C PHE A 133 16.62 9.73 9.28
N PRO A 134 15.73 10.70 9.00
CA PRO A 134 14.44 10.43 8.38
C PRO A 134 14.62 9.94 6.94
N LEU A 135 13.69 9.11 6.49
CA LEU A 135 13.52 8.79 5.06
C LEU A 135 12.82 9.97 4.39
N ILE A 136 13.19 10.27 3.14
CA ILE A 136 12.69 11.45 2.43
C ILE A 136 12.04 11.02 1.11
N PHE A 137 10.72 11.18 1.05
CA PHE A 137 9.93 10.95 -0.16
C PHE A 137 9.31 12.26 -0.62
N LYS A 138 9.15 12.48 -1.91
CA LYS A 138 8.38 13.64 -2.40
C LYS A 138 6.88 13.35 -2.29
N THR A 139 6.07 14.40 -2.24
CA THR A 139 4.63 14.25 -2.41
C THR A 139 4.30 13.93 -3.87
N LEU A 140 3.14 13.34 -4.12
CA LEU A 140 2.72 13.00 -5.47
C LEU A 140 2.61 14.24 -6.38
N GLU A 141 2.22 15.40 -5.85
CA GLU A 141 2.17 16.64 -6.63
C GLU A 141 3.56 17.07 -7.07
N ALA A 142 4.53 17.09 -6.16
CA ALA A 142 5.91 17.38 -6.52
C ALA A 142 6.48 16.37 -7.51
N SER A 143 6.24 15.08 -7.28
CA SER A 143 6.59 14.00 -8.21
C SER A 143 6.00 14.22 -9.61
N ARG A 144 4.71 14.60 -9.70
CA ARG A 144 4.00 14.77 -10.97
C ARG A 144 4.51 15.94 -11.80
N TYR A 145 4.80 17.07 -11.15
CA TYR A 145 5.22 18.29 -11.83
C TYR A 145 6.72 18.44 -11.94
N GLY A 146 7.50 17.50 -11.38
CA GLY A 146 8.95 17.61 -11.33
C GLY A 146 9.42 18.86 -10.59
N SER A 147 8.62 19.40 -9.67
CA SER A 147 8.93 20.70 -9.04
C SER A 147 10.22 20.67 -8.21
N PHE A 148 10.70 19.47 -7.89
CA PHE A 148 11.97 19.21 -7.21
C PHE A 148 13.18 19.12 -8.15
N SER A 149 13.02 19.06 -9.48
CA SER A 149 14.16 19.00 -10.41
C SER A 149 14.85 20.35 -10.61
N PHE A 150 14.17 21.46 -10.25
CA PHE A 150 14.70 22.82 -10.37
C PHE A 150 15.46 23.30 -9.13
N ASN A 151 15.35 22.59 -8.01
CA ASN A 151 16.17 22.82 -6.83
C ASN A 151 17.03 21.58 -6.68
N GLU A 152 18.35 21.69 -6.86
CA GLU A 152 19.30 20.63 -6.53
C GLU A 152 19.22 20.36 -5.02
N ASP A 153 18.22 19.58 -4.63
CA ASP A 153 17.94 19.27 -3.24
C ASP A 153 19.02 18.29 -2.81
N VAL A 154 20.12 18.82 -2.26
CA VAL A 154 21.31 18.07 -1.78
C VAL A 154 20.92 16.90 -0.85
N MET A 155 19.72 16.95 -0.25
CA MET A 155 19.15 15.91 0.61
C MET A 155 18.59 14.68 -0.12
N ILE A 156 18.25 14.79 -1.41
CA ILE A 156 17.76 13.67 -2.24
C ILE A 156 18.83 12.56 -2.35
N LEU A 157 20.10 12.85 -2.05
CA LEU A 157 21.19 11.88 -2.16
C LEU A 157 21.48 11.11 -0.86
N ALA A 158 21.01 11.56 0.31
CA ALA A 158 21.65 11.20 1.57
C ALA A 158 21.29 9.81 2.14
N ASN A 159 20.27 9.10 1.68
CA ASN A 159 19.93 7.78 2.26
C ASN A 159 19.08 6.82 1.40
N ARG A 160 19.33 6.77 0.09
CA ARG A 160 18.50 5.98 -0.84
C ARG A 160 18.49 4.47 -0.53
N THR A 161 19.58 3.92 0.00
CA THR A 161 19.61 2.51 0.41
C THR A 161 18.56 2.19 1.48
N LYS A 162 18.42 3.04 2.51
CA LYS A 162 17.40 2.81 3.56
C LYS A 162 15.97 3.02 3.06
N GLU A 163 15.79 3.89 2.07
CA GLU A 163 14.49 4.05 1.43
C GLU A 163 14.13 2.83 0.59
N ASP A 164 15.08 2.27 -0.15
CA ASP A 164 14.89 1.03 -0.90
C ASP A 164 14.58 -0.14 0.06
N GLU A 165 15.33 -0.26 1.16
CA GLU A 165 15.06 -1.25 2.23
C GLU A 165 13.66 -1.06 2.83
N PHE A 166 13.25 0.18 3.08
CA PHE A 166 11.91 0.50 3.57
C PHE A 166 10.83 0.08 2.57
N LEU A 167 11.00 0.39 1.28
CA LEU A 167 10.06 0.01 0.22
C LEU A 167 9.94 -1.52 0.07
N GLN A 168 11.07 -2.22 0.14
CA GLN A 168 11.09 -3.69 0.11
C GLN A 168 10.39 -4.27 1.34
N THR A 169 10.64 -3.72 2.53
CA THR A 169 10.00 -4.15 3.78
C THR A 169 8.49 -3.91 3.73
N LEU A 170 8.06 -2.71 3.30
CA LEU A 170 6.65 -2.37 3.07
C LEU A 170 5.99 -3.37 2.11
N SER A 171 6.60 -3.65 0.97
CA SER A 171 6.09 -4.63 0.01
C SER A 171 5.97 -6.03 0.63
N GLY A 172 6.97 -6.47 1.39
CA GLY A 172 6.99 -7.76 2.08
C GLY A 172 5.85 -7.90 3.09
N ILE A 173 5.63 -6.89 3.94
CA ILE A 173 4.55 -6.88 4.94
C ILE A 173 3.18 -6.92 4.24
N VAL A 174 2.93 -6.04 3.28
CA VAL A 174 1.64 -5.99 2.56
C VAL A 174 1.37 -7.29 1.79
N SER A 175 2.41 -7.89 1.20
CA SER A 175 2.30 -9.20 0.55
C SER A 175 1.84 -10.30 1.52
N LYS A 176 2.44 -10.32 2.72
CA LYS A 176 2.08 -11.24 3.80
C LYS A 176 0.64 -11.00 4.27
N GLU A 177 0.23 -9.76 4.48
CA GLU A 177 -1.14 -9.39 4.88
C GLU A 177 -2.18 -9.91 3.87
N ILE A 178 -1.99 -9.62 2.58
CA ILE A 178 -2.90 -10.07 1.51
C ILE A 178 -2.96 -11.60 1.45
N ARG A 179 -1.81 -12.28 1.58
CA ARG A 179 -1.77 -13.74 1.59
C ARG A 179 -2.55 -14.32 2.77
N LEU A 180 -2.36 -13.76 3.97
CA LEU A 180 -3.09 -14.19 5.17
C LEU A 180 -4.60 -13.93 5.03
N ALA A 181 -5.00 -12.82 4.43
CA ALA A 181 -6.39 -12.55 4.14
C ALA A 181 -7.00 -13.58 3.17
N PHE A 182 -6.28 -13.98 2.12
CA PHE A 182 -6.75 -15.05 1.23
C PHE A 182 -6.94 -16.39 1.95
N ILE A 183 -6.02 -16.73 2.87
CA ILE A 183 -6.11 -17.97 3.65
C ILE A 183 -7.35 -17.93 4.56
N LYS A 184 -7.58 -16.80 5.25
CA LYS A 184 -8.70 -16.64 6.18
C LYS A 184 -10.06 -16.56 5.48
N LEU A 185 -10.13 -15.98 4.29
CA LEU A 185 -11.39 -15.74 3.58
C LEU A 185 -11.78 -16.86 2.61
N LYS A 186 -10.85 -17.74 2.24
CA LYS A 186 -11.24 -18.98 1.58
C LYS A 186 -11.96 -19.85 2.61
N PRO A 187 -13.18 -20.33 2.33
CA PRO A 187 -13.77 -21.35 3.19
C PRO A 187 -12.79 -22.52 3.27
N LEU A 188 -12.58 -23.07 4.47
CA LEU A 188 -11.90 -24.33 4.67
C LEU A 188 -12.63 -25.35 3.80
N GLN A 189 -12.06 -25.63 2.62
CA GLN A 189 -12.51 -26.77 1.82
C GLN A 189 -12.04 -27.99 2.60
N ASN A 190 -13.01 -28.66 3.22
CA ASN A 190 -12.90 -29.96 3.91
C ASN A 190 -12.36 -29.90 5.33
N GLU A 191 -13.28 -29.85 6.30
CA GLU A 191 -13.17 -30.71 7.47
C GLU A 191 -14.48 -31.51 7.57
N ASN A 192 -14.39 -32.75 7.07
CA ASN A 192 -15.24 -33.94 7.23
C ASN A 192 -16.73 -33.80 7.59
#